data_AF-A0A1V6S9G8-F1
#
_entry.id   AF-A0A1V6S9G8-F1
#
_cell.length_a   1.000
_cell.length_b   1.000
_cell.length_c   1.000
_cell.angle_alpha   90.00
_cell.angle_beta   90.00
_cell.angle_gamma   90.00
#
_symmetry.space_group_name_H-M   'P 1'
#
loop_
_entity.id
_entity.type
_entity.pdbx_description
1 polymer ?
#
loop_
_entity_poly.entity_id
_entity_poly.type
_entity_poly.pdbx_seq_one_letter_code
_entity_poly.pdbx_strand_id
1 'polypeptide(L)'
;MHYLSALGVFAFLPFALSASSTPPEHITKICKQRGQVPQLTESGWNCAQTSSICDPDQDQSTLHEDSKTGNWICCPKGQELVDGSCTGGKDPVVPTPKPAPGSCGIHLKDAKFESLLRALLVQCFPHEHASLDVFIQYYITVLHEGINLIEVIYKNGCDGPDPSPGPTPSPAPVHPWWQCPADNSTPCKWLPLENNKARKSLAATSDHKVLPNPNLPVANYKYPFDTLVTKFPDDDLDIYVKDQKLQAQGSGTSYLIPAGTSGDDVYYKSPKGAQVQFYGACSKDTPCIGNELVAWQQGKLLTTADPDMELDFSGYDYDVVFTLTDTLVTTEQYVVRADGKEVGTTHGRLSLGEDKYNTKHIAKTTNVGGGAPGALKSIANDGFWGSFRIPKGTKAVTVHLDHYSPDYPYFVFEYRIDKLCQC
;
A
#
# COMPACT_ATOMS: atom_id res chain seq x y z
N MET A 1 29.67 -14.05 22.28
CA MET A 1 30.54 -13.00 21.70
C MET A 1 30.91 -13.42 20.29
N HIS A 2 30.84 -12.44 19.37
CA HIS A 2 31.35 -12.44 17.99
C HIS A 2 30.77 -13.47 17.02
N TYR A 3 29.70 -13.11 16.31
CA TYR A 3 29.56 -13.19 14.84
C TYR A 3 28.29 -12.40 14.43
N LEU A 4 28.26 -11.11 14.79
CA LEU A 4 27.25 -10.12 14.39
C LEU A 4 28.01 -9.00 13.68
N SER A 5 28.43 -9.16 12.42
CA SER A 5 29.03 -8.06 11.62
C SER A 5 29.15 -8.29 10.10
N ALA A 6 28.83 -9.46 9.53
CA ALA A 6 29.14 -9.71 8.10
C ALA A 6 27.94 -9.77 7.14
N LEU A 7 26.70 -9.97 7.63
CA LEU A 7 25.52 -10.10 6.76
C LEU A 7 24.80 -8.75 6.48
N GLY A 8 25.15 -7.68 7.18
CA GLY A 8 24.57 -6.34 6.99
C GLY A 8 25.15 -5.55 5.80
N VAL A 9 26.16 -6.08 5.10
CA VAL A 9 26.89 -5.32 4.05
C VAL A 9 26.41 -5.66 2.63
N PHE A 10 25.72 -6.79 2.41
CA PHE A 10 25.37 -7.24 1.05
C PHE A 10 23.93 -6.92 0.60
N ALA A 11 23.06 -6.44 1.49
CA ALA A 11 21.71 -5.98 1.13
C ALA A 11 21.67 -4.59 0.45
N PHE A 12 22.82 -3.94 0.25
CA PHE A 12 22.93 -2.60 -0.35
C PHE A 12 23.38 -2.58 -1.82
N LEU A 13 23.57 -3.74 -2.46
CA LEU A 13 24.08 -3.78 -3.84
C LEU A 13 23.12 -3.33 -4.97
N PRO A 14 21.83 -3.06 -4.77
CA PRO A 14 21.06 -2.26 -5.75
C PRO A 14 21.11 -0.75 -5.50
N PHE A 15 21.61 -0.28 -4.35
CA PHE A 15 21.63 1.15 -3.99
C PHE A 15 22.99 1.83 -4.21
N ALA A 16 24.04 1.11 -4.60
CA ALA A 16 25.34 1.69 -4.95
C ALA A 16 25.42 2.27 -6.37
N LEU A 17 24.27 2.60 -6.98
CA LEU A 17 24.17 3.48 -8.17
C LEU A 17 23.23 4.66 -7.91
N SER A 18 23.00 5.03 -6.64
CA SER A 18 22.51 6.37 -6.33
C SER A 18 23.53 7.38 -6.82
N ALA A 19 23.12 8.32 -7.68
CA ALA A 19 23.96 9.38 -8.21
C ALA A 19 24.83 9.97 -7.11
N SER A 20 26.15 9.89 -7.31
CA SER A 20 27.15 10.40 -6.36
C SER A 20 26.76 11.81 -5.91
N SER A 21 26.62 12.02 -4.59
CA SER A 21 26.48 13.36 -4.00
C SER A 21 27.72 14.22 -4.18
N THR A 22 28.80 13.62 -4.69
CA THR A 22 30.06 14.26 -5.05
C THR A 22 30.03 14.56 -6.56
N PRO A 23 30.26 15.81 -6.99
CA PRO A 23 30.30 16.13 -8.41
C PRO A 23 31.45 15.37 -9.08
N PRO A 24 31.24 14.78 -10.28
CA PRO A 24 32.32 14.20 -11.06
C PRO A 24 33.48 15.19 -11.27
N GLU A 25 34.70 14.69 -11.38
CA GLU A 25 35.91 15.54 -11.42
C GLU A 25 35.89 16.53 -12.59
N HIS A 26 35.33 16.13 -13.73
CA HIS A 26 35.15 17.00 -14.90
C HIS A 26 34.15 18.14 -14.67
N ILE A 27 33.06 17.89 -13.93
CA ILE A 27 32.09 18.92 -13.51
C ILE A 27 32.74 19.93 -12.54
N THR A 28 33.59 19.43 -11.65
CA THR A 28 34.33 20.29 -10.71
C THR A 28 35.33 21.18 -11.44
N LYS A 29 36.01 20.64 -12.48
CA LYS A 29 36.96 21.41 -13.30
C LYS A 29 36.27 22.51 -14.12
N ILE A 30 35.16 22.22 -14.80
CA ILE A 30 34.45 23.22 -15.61
C ILE A 30 33.84 24.33 -14.74
N CYS A 31 33.20 24.00 -13.62
CA CYS A 31 32.65 25.03 -12.74
C CYS A 31 33.77 25.89 -12.13
N LYS A 32 34.92 25.30 -11.77
CA LYS A 32 36.07 26.06 -11.28
C LYS A 32 36.68 26.98 -12.34
N GLN A 33 36.77 26.54 -13.60
CA GLN A 33 37.19 27.41 -14.72
C GLN A 33 36.23 28.59 -14.93
N ARG A 34 34.94 28.38 -14.70
CA ARG A 34 33.90 29.43 -14.74
C ARG A 34 33.82 30.26 -13.44
N GLY A 35 34.68 30.00 -12.44
CA GLY A 35 34.68 30.70 -11.16
C GLY A 35 33.49 30.36 -10.25
N GLN A 36 32.83 29.22 -10.48
CA GLN A 36 31.59 28.79 -9.83
C GLN A 36 31.75 27.44 -9.13
N VAL A 37 30.77 27.09 -8.28
CA VAL A 37 30.71 25.80 -7.58
C VAL A 37 29.67 24.88 -8.21
N PRO A 38 29.92 23.56 -8.32
CA PRO A 38 28.92 22.59 -8.76
C PRO A 38 27.73 22.51 -7.81
N GLN A 39 26.53 22.40 -8.37
CA GLN A 39 25.27 22.23 -7.65
C GLN A 39 24.42 21.18 -8.37
N LEU A 40 23.89 20.21 -7.63
CA LEU A 40 22.98 19.20 -8.19
C LEU A 40 21.56 19.77 -8.25
N THR A 41 20.93 19.69 -9.41
CA THR A 41 19.52 20.07 -9.65
C THR A 41 18.74 18.89 -10.22
N GLU A 42 17.41 19.03 -10.35
CA GLU A 42 16.53 17.99 -10.92
C GLU A 42 16.93 17.60 -12.36
N SER A 43 17.58 18.47 -13.13
CA SER A 43 18.04 18.22 -14.50
C SER A 43 19.50 17.76 -14.61
N GLY A 44 20.18 17.48 -13.49
CA GLY A 44 21.60 17.13 -13.45
C GLY A 44 22.48 18.17 -12.74
N TRP A 45 23.80 18.06 -12.92
CA TRP A 45 24.77 18.98 -12.32
C TRP A 45 24.82 20.32 -13.07
N ASN A 46 24.81 21.42 -12.33
CA ASN A 46 24.89 22.79 -12.82
C ASN A 46 25.99 23.58 -12.08
N CYS A 47 26.39 24.74 -12.60
CA CYS A 47 27.24 25.68 -11.85
C CYS A 47 26.34 26.77 -11.21
N ALA A 48 26.47 26.99 -9.89
CA ALA A 48 25.47 27.60 -8.98
C ALA A 48 24.95 29.02 -9.29
N GLN A 49 25.38 29.67 -10.36
CA GLN A 49 24.94 31.03 -10.76
C GLN A 49 24.55 31.09 -12.23
N THR A 50 23.55 30.27 -12.62
CA THR A 50 22.76 30.36 -13.87
C THR A 50 23.39 29.95 -15.20
N SER A 51 24.54 29.26 -15.23
CA SER A 51 25.00 28.63 -16.49
C SER A 51 24.74 27.13 -16.46
N SER A 52 23.87 26.65 -17.35
CA SER A 52 23.79 25.22 -17.66
C SER A 52 25.15 24.78 -18.20
N ILE A 53 25.53 23.54 -17.89
CA ILE A 53 26.83 23.00 -18.33
C ILE A 53 26.84 22.81 -19.85
N CYS A 54 25.69 22.42 -20.41
CA CYS A 54 25.44 22.28 -21.84
C CYS A 54 24.26 23.17 -22.27
N ASP A 55 24.14 23.42 -23.58
CA ASP A 55 22.98 24.10 -24.14
C ASP A 55 21.73 23.18 -24.17
N PRO A 56 20.50 23.72 -24.23
CA PRO A 56 19.27 22.92 -24.15
C PRO A 56 19.09 21.83 -25.23
N ASP A 57 19.77 21.98 -26.36
CA ASP A 57 19.78 21.06 -27.50
C ASP A 57 20.94 20.04 -27.46
N GLN A 58 21.72 20.03 -26.38
CA GLN A 58 22.87 19.13 -26.17
C GLN A 58 22.60 18.13 -25.03
N ASP A 59 23.38 17.05 -24.99
CA ASP A 59 23.29 16.00 -23.97
C ASP A 59 24.46 16.07 -22.98
N GLN A 60 24.16 16.27 -21.69
CA GLN A 60 25.16 16.36 -20.62
C GLN A 60 25.97 15.08 -20.43
N SER A 61 25.42 13.91 -20.79
CA SER A 61 26.15 12.64 -20.73
C SER A 61 27.35 12.57 -21.68
N THR A 62 27.41 13.49 -22.65
CA THR A 62 28.47 13.56 -23.68
C THR A 62 29.50 14.67 -23.44
N LEU A 63 29.50 15.26 -22.24
CA LEU A 63 30.44 16.33 -21.86
C LEU A 63 31.90 15.87 -21.96
N HIS A 64 32.70 16.57 -22.76
CA HIS A 64 34.14 16.30 -22.93
C HIS A 64 34.91 17.58 -23.24
N GLU A 65 36.24 17.51 -23.10
CA GLU A 65 37.13 18.58 -23.53
C GLU A 65 37.43 18.42 -25.02
N ASP A 66 37.10 19.43 -25.81
CA ASP A 66 37.39 19.48 -27.24
C ASP A 66 38.90 19.50 -27.46
N SER A 67 39.42 18.48 -28.14
CA SER A 67 40.86 18.29 -28.35
C SER A 67 41.55 19.38 -29.18
N LYS A 68 40.79 20.24 -29.87
CA LYS A 68 41.33 21.32 -30.73
C LYS A 68 41.33 22.67 -30.04
N THR A 69 40.36 22.91 -29.17
CA THR A 69 40.13 24.22 -28.52
C THR A 69 40.42 24.21 -27.03
N GLY A 70 40.51 23.04 -26.39
CA GLY A 70 40.66 22.91 -24.93
C GLY A 70 39.43 23.35 -24.14
N ASN A 71 38.30 23.57 -24.82
CA ASN A 71 37.05 23.97 -24.20
C ASN A 71 36.17 22.76 -23.93
N TRP A 72 35.45 22.79 -22.82
CA TRP A 72 34.44 21.77 -22.51
C TRP A 72 33.19 21.98 -23.34
N ILE A 73 32.80 20.96 -24.11
CA ILE A 73 31.62 20.97 -24.99
C ILE A 73 30.75 19.73 -24.74
N CYS A 74 29.48 19.82 -25.13
CA CYS A 74 28.53 18.71 -25.11
C CYS A 74 28.05 18.43 -26.53
N CYS A 75 27.79 17.16 -26.86
CA CYS A 75 27.29 16.78 -28.17
C CYS A 75 25.82 17.15 -28.33
N PRO A 76 25.39 17.56 -29.55
CA PRO A 76 23.98 17.71 -29.88
C PRO A 76 23.19 16.43 -29.59
N LYS A 77 21.94 16.56 -29.16
CA LYS A 77 21.06 15.42 -28.87
C LYS A 77 20.96 14.48 -30.08
N GLY A 78 21.18 13.19 -29.83
CA GLY A 78 21.19 12.14 -30.85
C GLY A 78 22.57 11.85 -31.47
N GLN A 79 23.63 12.50 -30.98
CA GLN A 79 25.02 12.15 -31.28
C GLN A 79 25.66 11.43 -30.11
N GLU A 80 26.60 10.53 -30.40
CA GLU A 80 27.40 9.85 -29.39
C GLU A 80 28.83 10.38 -29.41
N LEU A 81 29.45 10.42 -28.22
CA LEU A 81 30.85 10.77 -28.08
C LEU A 81 31.72 9.55 -28.40
N VAL A 82 32.44 9.62 -29.52
CA VAL A 82 33.40 8.58 -29.94
C VAL A 82 34.76 9.23 -30.11
N ASP A 83 35.77 8.71 -29.41
CA ASP A 83 37.17 9.16 -29.48
C ASP A 83 37.35 10.69 -29.32
N GLY A 84 36.58 11.32 -28.43
CA GLY A 84 36.67 12.75 -28.14
C GLY A 84 36.09 13.65 -29.25
N SER A 85 35.20 13.11 -30.08
CA SER A 85 34.44 13.85 -31.09
C SER A 85 32.98 13.39 -31.14
N CYS A 86 32.06 14.32 -31.39
CA CYS A 86 30.65 14.00 -31.55
C CYS A 86 30.40 13.38 -32.93
N THR A 87 29.86 12.17 -32.95
CA THR A 87 29.57 11.44 -34.19
C THR A 87 28.12 10.99 -34.23
N GLY A 88 27.54 10.92 -35.43
CA GLY A 88 26.14 10.55 -35.66
C GLY A 88 25.33 11.70 -36.25
N GLY A 89 24.84 11.50 -37.47
CA GLY A 89 23.90 12.39 -38.13
C GLY A 89 23.07 11.53 -39.07
N LYS A 90 21.74 11.55 -38.84
CA LYS A 90 20.65 10.83 -39.53
C LYS A 90 21.09 9.92 -40.69
N ASP A 91 20.95 8.62 -40.50
CA ASP A 91 20.45 7.69 -41.53
C ASP A 91 19.93 6.38 -40.91
N PRO A 92 19.08 5.62 -41.64
CA PRO A 92 17.85 5.03 -41.13
C PRO A 92 18.08 3.83 -40.22
N VAL A 93 17.20 3.71 -39.21
CA VAL A 93 17.08 2.57 -38.32
C VAL A 93 17.00 1.28 -39.15
N VAL A 94 18.12 0.55 -39.24
CA VAL A 94 18.09 -0.87 -39.55
C VAL A 94 17.43 -1.53 -38.33
N PRO A 95 16.26 -2.16 -38.47
CA PRO A 95 15.58 -2.74 -37.33
C PRO A 95 16.45 -3.89 -36.83
N THR A 96 17.02 -3.73 -35.63
CA THR A 96 17.53 -4.86 -34.86
C THR A 96 16.37 -5.84 -34.70
N PRO A 97 16.52 -7.12 -35.07
CA PRO A 97 15.44 -8.08 -34.89
C PRO A 97 15.03 -8.08 -33.42
N LYS A 98 13.75 -7.78 -33.14
CA LYS A 98 13.20 -7.86 -31.79
C LYS A 98 13.52 -9.24 -31.22
N PRO A 99 14.08 -9.34 -30.00
CA PRO A 99 14.29 -10.62 -29.35
C PRO A 99 12.96 -11.39 -29.31
N ALA A 100 12.98 -12.67 -29.66
CA ALA A 100 11.79 -13.51 -29.54
C ALA A 100 11.40 -13.59 -28.04
N PRO A 101 10.11 -13.51 -27.69
CA PRO A 101 9.65 -13.59 -26.30
C PRO A 101 10.17 -14.87 -25.61
N GLY A 102 10.64 -14.76 -24.37
CA GLY A 102 11.20 -15.89 -23.60
C GLY A 102 12.66 -16.25 -23.93
N SER A 103 13.36 -15.47 -24.74
CA SER A 103 14.77 -15.73 -25.09
C SER A 103 15.77 -15.29 -24.02
N CYS A 104 15.46 -14.28 -23.19
CA CYS A 104 16.41 -13.78 -22.18
C CYS A 104 16.67 -14.79 -21.06
N GLY A 105 15.63 -15.50 -20.58
CA GLY A 105 15.80 -16.57 -19.59
C GLY A 105 16.60 -17.75 -20.15
N ILE A 106 16.44 -18.06 -21.43
CA ILE A 106 17.24 -19.08 -22.14
C ILE A 106 18.70 -18.62 -22.26
N HIS A 107 18.95 -17.38 -22.65
CA HIS A 107 20.30 -16.82 -22.73
C HIS A 107 21.04 -16.78 -21.39
N LEU A 108 20.36 -16.49 -20.27
CA LEU A 108 20.96 -16.53 -18.94
C LEU A 108 21.34 -17.96 -18.52
N LYS A 109 20.51 -18.94 -18.89
CA LYS A 109 20.80 -20.36 -18.66
C LYS A 109 21.97 -20.85 -19.52
N ASP A 110 22.02 -20.45 -20.78
CA ASP A 110 23.10 -20.77 -21.72
C ASP A 110 24.42 -20.09 -21.34
N ALA A 111 24.37 -18.89 -20.74
CA ALA A 111 25.51 -18.18 -20.19
C ALA A 111 26.05 -18.81 -18.89
N LYS A 112 25.45 -19.92 -18.40
CA LYS A 112 25.82 -20.63 -17.17
C LYS A 112 25.90 -19.71 -15.95
N PHE A 113 25.04 -18.69 -15.90
CA PHE A 113 25.09 -17.64 -14.88
C PHE A 113 24.99 -18.19 -13.44
N GLU A 114 24.15 -19.21 -13.23
CA GLU A 114 24.08 -19.93 -11.94
C GLU A 114 25.42 -20.55 -11.53
N SER A 115 26.10 -21.20 -12.49
CA SER A 115 27.41 -21.80 -12.24
C SER A 115 28.48 -20.74 -11.96
N LEU A 116 28.38 -19.57 -12.61
CA LEU A 116 29.27 -18.44 -12.37
C LEU A 116 29.07 -17.86 -10.96
N LEU A 117 27.81 -17.61 -10.56
CA LEU A 117 27.47 -17.15 -9.21
C LEU A 117 27.92 -18.13 -8.14
N ARG A 118 27.70 -19.43 -8.36
CA ARG A 118 28.15 -20.49 -7.46
C ARG A 118 29.68 -20.51 -7.34
N ALA A 119 30.41 -20.43 -8.45
CA ALA A 119 31.87 -20.44 -8.44
C ALA A 119 32.46 -19.22 -7.72
N LEU A 120 31.84 -18.05 -7.86
CA LEU A 120 32.28 -16.83 -7.17
C LEU A 120 31.96 -16.85 -5.67
N LEU A 121 30.79 -17.35 -5.30
CA LEU A 121 30.30 -17.26 -3.92
C LEU A 121 30.65 -18.48 -3.07
N VAL A 122 31.06 -19.62 -3.65
CA VAL A 122 31.42 -20.82 -2.86
C VAL A 122 32.51 -20.56 -1.83
N GLN A 123 33.43 -19.63 -2.11
CA GLN A 123 34.48 -19.23 -1.17
C GLN A 123 33.93 -18.44 0.03
N CYS A 124 32.79 -17.77 -0.13
CA CYS A 124 32.09 -17.05 0.94
C CYS A 124 31.23 -17.99 1.81
N PHE A 125 31.01 -19.24 1.39
CA PHE A 125 30.24 -20.25 2.10
C PHE A 125 31.03 -21.57 2.25
N PRO A 126 32.18 -21.57 2.94
CA PRO A 126 33.11 -22.70 2.96
C PRO A 126 32.59 -23.95 3.71
N HIS A 127 31.55 -23.82 4.54
CA HIS A 127 31.02 -24.90 5.38
C HIS A 127 29.51 -25.12 5.29
N GLU A 128 28.80 -24.32 4.48
CA GLU A 128 27.33 -24.38 4.34
C GLU A 128 26.88 -24.21 2.88
N HIS A 129 27.12 -25.24 2.08
CA HIS A 129 26.68 -25.25 0.69
C HIS A 129 25.15 -25.19 0.54
N ALA A 130 24.38 -25.65 1.53
CA ALA A 130 22.91 -25.54 1.52
C ALA A 130 22.42 -24.07 1.61
N SER A 131 23.11 -23.23 2.38
CA SER A 131 22.79 -21.80 2.49
C SER A 131 23.14 -21.05 1.20
N LEU A 132 24.23 -21.46 0.52
CA LEU A 132 24.59 -20.99 -0.82
C LEU A 132 23.55 -21.39 -1.87
N ASP A 133 23.02 -22.62 -1.81
CA ASP A 133 22.00 -23.12 -2.73
C ASP A 133 20.71 -22.29 -2.66
N VAL A 134 20.22 -22.05 -1.44
CA VAL A 134 19.02 -21.25 -1.18
C VAL A 134 19.23 -19.80 -1.65
N PHE A 135 20.41 -19.23 -1.39
CA PHE A 135 20.75 -17.87 -1.80
C PHE A 135 20.77 -17.71 -3.33
N ILE A 136 21.42 -18.63 -4.04
CA ILE A 136 21.49 -18.62 -5.51
C ILE A 136 20.09 -18.81 -6.10
N GLN A 137 19.29 -19.72 -5.54
CA GLN A 137 17.93 -19.98 -6.00
C GLN A 137 17.03 -18.75 -5.86
N TYR A 138 17.11 -18.05 -4.71
CA TYR A 138 16.37 -16.81 -4.49
C TYR A 138 16.73 -15.73 -5.52
N TYR A 139 18.02 -15.49 -5.75
CA TYR A 139 18.48 -14.46 -6.68
C TYR A 139 18.11 -14.74 -8.14
N ILE A 140 18.19 -16.01 -8.57
CA ILE A 140 17.80 -16.41 -9.93
C ILE A 140 16.29 -16.23 -10.13
N THR A 141 15.48 -16.55 -9.13
CA THR A 141 14.03 -16.34 -9.21
C THR A 141 13.68 -14.87 -9.36
N VAL A 142 14.27 -13.99 -8.53
CA VAL A 142 14.05 -12.53 -8.62
C VAL A 142 14.47 -11.98 -9.98
N LEU A 143 15.61 -12.43 -10.53
CA LEU A 143 16.09 -12.01 -11.84
C LEU A 143 15.13 -12.44 -12.97
N HIS A 144 14.61 -13.67 -12.92
CA HIS A 144 13.63 -14.15 -13.89
C HIS A 144 12.31 -13.38 -13.83
N GLU A 145 11.81 -13.06 -12.64
CA GLU A 145 10.59 -12.27 -12.46
C GLU A 145 10.75 -10.84 -13.03
N GLY A 146 11.89 -10.20 -12.79
CA GLY A 146 12.19 -8.88 -13.35
C GLY A 146 12.29 -8.86 -14.87
N ILE A 147 12.92 -9.88 -15.48
CA ILE A 147 13.04 -9.99 -16.93
C ILE A 147 11.69 -10.24 -17.59
N ASN A 148 10.86 -11.11 -17.01
CA ASN A 148 9.50 -11.35 -17.51
C ASN A 148 8.65 -10.07 -17.52
N LEU A 149 8.78 -9.23 -16.49
CA LEU A 149 8.08 -7.95 -16.42
C LEU A 149 8.51 -6.99 -17.53
N ILE A 150 9.83 -6.90 -17.80
CA ILE A 150 10.38 -6.05 -18.86
C ILE A 150 9.94 -6.54 -20.25
N GLU A 151 9.94 -7.86 -20.49
CA GLU A 151 9.46 -8.44 -21.75
C GLU A 151 7.97 -8.13 -22.00
N VAL A 152 7.14 -8.10 -20.95
CA VAL A 152 5.72 -7.70 -21.03
C VAL A 152 5.57 -6.21 -21.36
N ILE A 153 6.38 -5.34 -20.76
CA ILE A 153 6.38 -3.90 -21.05
C ILE A 153 6.78 -3.65 -22.51
N TYR A 154 7.82 -4.32 -23.00
CA TYR A 154 8.29 -4.18 -24.38
C TYR A 154 7.29 -4.73 -25.42
N LYS A 155 6.52 -5.76 -25.06
CA LYS A 155 5.45 -6.35 -25.90
C LYS A 155 4.30 -5.37 -26.12
N ASN A 156 4.03 -4.50 -25.15
CA ASN A 156 2.88 -3.60 -25.18
C ASN A 156 3.17 -2.26 -25.86
N GLY A 157 4.44 -1.94 -26.15
CA GLY A 157 4.85 -0.74 -26.88
C GLY A 157 4.68 0.57 -26.07
N CYS A 158 5.64 1.49 -26.19
CA CYS A 158 5.64 2.74 -25.41
C CYS A 158 5.16 3.99 -26.19
N ASP A 159 4.77 3.90 -27.46
CA ASP A 159 4.39 5.07 -28.28
C ASP A 159 3.11 4.81 -29.07
N GLY A 160 2.06 5.61 -28.83
CA GLY A 160 0.77 5.52 -29.54
C GLY A 160 0.63 6.47 -30.74
N PRO A 161 -0.46 6.35 -31.51
CA PRO A 161 -1.16 7.53 -32.02
C PRO A 161 -2.68 7.48 -31.76
N ASP A 162 -3.24 8.64 -31.37
CA ASP A 162 -4.66 8.86 -31.01
C ASP A 162 -5.66 8.58 -32.14
N PRO A 163 -6.86 8.06 -31.78
CA PRO A 163 -8.11 8.52 -32.35
C PRO A 163 -9.10 9.04 -31.28
N SER A 164 -9.67 10.20 -31.60
CA SER A 164 -10.81 10.98 -31.06
C SER A 164 -11.85 10.33 -30.12
N PRO A 165 -12.56 11.17 -29.32
CA PRO A 165 -12.82 10.95 -27.91
C PRO A 165 -13.97 9.98 -27.67
N GLY A 166 -13.62 8.75 -27.28
CA GLY A 166 -14.44 7.96 -26.38
C GLY A 166 -14.28 8.49 -24.94
N PRO A 167 -15.26 8.25 -24.05
CA PRO A 167 -15.25 8.83 -22.70
C PRO A 167 -13.94 8.46 -22.02
N THR A 168 -13.18 9.49 -21.65
CA THR A 168 -11.90 9.40 -20.95
C THR A 168 -12.03 8.39 -19.81
N PRO A 169 -11.30 7.25 -19.82
CA PRO A 169 -11.04 6.58 -18.57
C PRO A 169 -10.23 7.60 -17.77
N SER A 170 -10.85 8.14 -16.72
CA SER A 170 -10.16 9.03 -15.81
C SER A 170 -8.82 8.39 -15.43
N PRO A 171 -7.72 9.15 -15.35
CA PRO A 171 -6.49 8.63 -14.77
C PRO A 171 -6.86 7.93 -13.47
N ALA A 172 -6.38 6.69 -13.29
CA ALA A 172 -6.53 6.00 -12.01
C ALA A 172 -6.11 7.01 -10.93
N PRO A 173 -6.99 7.38 -9.99
CA PRO A 173 -6.66 8.49 -9.11
C PRO A 173 -5.47 8.06 -8.27
N VAL A 174 -4.38 8.81 -8.33
CA VAL A 174 -3.33 8.72 -7.31
C VAL A 174 -3.99 9.19 -6.04
N HIS A 175 -4.39 8.25 -5.21
CA HIS A 175 -5.22 8.48 -4.05
C HIS A 175 -4.32 8.64 -2.81
N PRO A 176 -4.20 9.85 -2.22
CA PRO A 176 -3.23 10.18 -1.17
C PRO A 176 -3.53 9.55 0.21
N TRP A 177 -4.45 8.58 0.31
CA TRP A 177 -5.04 8.13 1.57
C TRP A 177 -4.47 6.84 2.17
N TRP A 178 -3.35 6.32 1.65
CA TRP A 178 -2.87 4.97 2.03
C TRP A 178 -1.37 4.79 2.31
N GLN A 179 -0.50 5.78 2.05
CA GLN A 179 0.95 5.57 2.24
C GLN A 179 1.39 6.01 3.63
N CYS A 180 1.67 5.05 4.55
CA CYS A 180 2.76 5.12 5.55
C CYS A 180 3.13 3.77 6.17
N PRO A 181 4.41 3.52 6.51
CA PRO A 181 5.64 4.28 6.22
C PRO A 181 6.44 3.67 5.06
N ALA A 182 7.40 4.42 4.51
CA ALA A 182 8.37 3.95 3.51
C ALA A 182 9.29 2.81 4.01
N ASP A 183 9.25 2.48 5.30
CA ASP A 183 10.12 1.50 5.97
C ASP A 183 9.45 0.15 6.28
N ASN A 184 8.20 -0.06 5.86
CA ASN A 184 7.43 -1.31 6.06
C ASN A 184 7.26 -1.77 7.53
N SER A 185 7.52 -0.92 8.54
CA SER A 185 7.62 -1.39 9.93
C SER A 185 6.27 -1.83 10.56
N THR A 186 5.15 -1.20 10.23
CA THR A 186 3.77 -1.71 10.43
C THR A 186 2.78 -0.87 9.61
N PRO A 187 1.89 -1.46 8.77
CA PRO A 187 0.89 -0.68 8.05
C PRO A 187 -0.10 -0.06 9.04
N CYS A 188 -0.48 1.20 8.82
CA CYS A 188 -1.64 1.78 9.48
C CYS A 188 -2.86 0.87 9.28
N LYS A 189 -3.73 0.79 10.29
CA LYS A 189 -4.90 -0.09 10.29
C LYS A 189 -6.16 0.72 10.52
N TRP A 190 -7.26 0.26 9.95
CA TRP A 190 -8.58 0.66 10.40
C TRP A 190 -8.97 -0.22 11.60
N LEU A 191 -9.97 0.24 12.35
CA LEU A 191 -10.41 -0.20 13.68
C LEU A 191 -10.09 -1.65 14.09
N PRO A 192 -9.68 -1.88 15.36
CA PRO A 192 -9.66 -3.23 15.91
C PRO A 192 -11.08 -3.78 15.98
N LEU A 193 -11.25 -5.03 15.60
CA LEU A 193 -12.56 -5.66 15.57
C LEU A 193 -12.93 -6.30 16.92
N GLU A 194 -11.95 -6.51 17.82
CA GLU A 194 -12.19 -6.95 19.19
C GLU A 194 -12.37 -5.79 20.18
N ASN A 195 -13.25 -6.01 21.17
CA ASN A 195 -13.42 -5.07 22.27
C ASN A 195 -12.09 -4.88 23.03
N ASN A 196 -11.75 -3.63 23.33
CA ASN A 196 -10.49 -3.24 23.98
C ASN A 196 -9.21 -3.78 23.31
N LYS A 197 -9.24 -4.07 21.99
CA LYS A 197 -8.11 -4.69 21.27
C LYS A 197 -7.69 -6.02 21.91
N ALA A 198 -8.64 -6.77 22.48
CA ALA A 198 -8.33 -8.05 23.11
C ALA A 198 -7.70 -9.01 22.10
N ARG A 199 -6.62 -9.69 22.50
CA ARG A 199 -5.97 -10.70 21.67
C ARG A 199 -6.79 -11.98 21.68
N LYS A 200 -6.90 -12.62 20.52
CA LYS A 200 -7.56 -13.92 20.37
C LYS A 200 -6.53 -15.03 20.34
N SER A 201 -6.69 -16.00 21.23
CA SER A 201 -5.83 -17.17 21.29
C SER A 201 -6.25 -18.22 20.28
N LEU A 202 -5.32 -18.64 19.43
CA LEU A 202 -5.46 -19.77 18.52
C LEU A 202 -4.79 -20.99 19.15
N ALA A 203 -5.50 -22.11 19.15
CA ALA A 203 -4.96 -23.37 19.67
C ALA A 203 -3.89 -23.93 18.73
N ALA A 204 -3.00 -24.76 19.27
CA ALA A 204 -2.05 -25.50 18.44
C ALA A 204 -2.77 -26.47 17.50
N THR A 205 -2.31 -26.57 16.25
CA THR A 205 -2.87 -27.45 15.21
C THR A 205 -1.80 -28.08 14.35
N SER A 206 -2.01 -29.34 13.97
CA SER A 206 -1.24 -30.06 12.93
C SER A 206 -1.82 -29.84 11.52
N ASP A 207 -3.13 -29.64 11.45
CA ASP A 207 -3.93 -29.56 10.23
C ASP A 207 -4.66 -28.21 10.12
N HIS A 208 -5.34 -27.99 8.99
CA HIS A 208 -6.16 -26.80 8.77
C HIS A 208 -7.31 -26.75 9.78
N LYS A 209 -7.42 -25.62 10.45
CA LYS A 209 -8.55 -25.32 11.34
C LYS A 209 -9.17 -23.99 10.93
N VAL A 210 -10.49 -23.91 10.92
CA VAL A 210 -11.20 -22.66 10.58
C VAL A 210 -10.74 -21.53 11.50
N LEU A 211 -10.34 -20.42 10.90
CA LEU A 211 -9.95 -19.22 11.63
C LEU A 211 -11.19 -18.64 12.31
N PRO A 212 -11.17 -18.40 13.64
CA PRO A 212 -12.31 -17.82 14.32
C PRO A 212 -12.57 -16.40 13.82
N ASN A 213 -13.84 -16.06 13.60
CA ASN A 213 -14.25 -14.70 13.23
C ASN A 213 -13.83 -13.69 14.32
N PRO A 214 -13.61 -12.40 14.00
CA PRO A 214 -13.22 -11.37 14.96
C PRO A 214 -14.17 -11.26 16.17
N ASN A 215 -15.48 -11.34 15.95
CA ASN A 215 -16.52 -11.27 16.99
C ASN A 215 -17.34 -12.58 17.11
N LEU A 216 -18.49 -12.53 17.81
CA LEU A 216 -19.37 -13.69 17.97
C LEU A 216 -19.75 -14.30 16.60
N PRO A 217 -19.79 -15.64 16.49
CA PRO A 217 -20.07 -16.31 15.23
C PRO A 217 -21.52 -16.05 14.79
N VAL A 218 -21.67 -15.59 13.55
CA VAL A 218 -22.92 -15.63 12.80
C VAL A 218 -22.84 -16.78 11.80
N ALA A 219 -23.96 -17.46 11.58
CA ALA A 219 -24.04 -18.50 10.56
C ALA A 219 -23.76 -17.91 9.18
N ASN A 220 -23.03 -18.64 8.33
CA ASN A 220 -22.68 -18.23 6.96
C ASN A 220 -21.92 -16.89 6.90
N TYR A 221 -21.04 -16.65 7.88
CA TYR A 221 -20.26 -15.41 7.97
C TYR A 221 -19.45 -15.14 6.70
N LYS A 222 -19.49 -13.88 6.25
CA LYS A 222 -18.60 -13.36 5.20
C LYS A 222 -17.94 -12.09 5.70
N TYR A 223 -16.65 -11.94 5.42
CA TYR A 223 -15.93 -10.72 5.77
C TYR A 223 -16.58 -9.50 5.09
N PRO A 224 -17.08 -8.52 5.85
CA PRO A 224 -17.81 -7.38 5.28
C PRO A 224 -16.91 -6.39 4.53
N PHE A 225 -15.61 -6.39 4.82
CA PHE A 225 -14.57 -5.54 4.24
C PHE A 225 -13.23 -6.27 4.31
N ASP A 226 -12.23 -5.73 3.61
CA ASP A 226 -10.86 -6.23 3.64
C ASP A 226 -10.34 -6.21 5.08
N THR A 227 -9.93 -7.37 5.59
CA THR A 227 -9.63 -7.58 7.00
C THR A 227 -8.19 -8.03 7.16
N LEU A 228 -7.45 -7.35 8.04
CA LEU A 228 -6.08 -7.69 8.42
C LEU A 228 -6.10 -8.56 9.68
N VAL A 229 -5.54 -9.75 9.59
CA VAL A 229 -5.25 -10.61 10.74
C VAL A 229 -3.79 -10.44 11.10
N THR A 230 -3.51 -9.91 12.29
CA THR A 230 -2.14 -9.63 12.74
C THR A 230 -1.70 -10.68 13.75
N LYS A 231 -0.58 -11.36 13.49
CA LYS A 231 0.14 -12.22 14.44
C LYS A 231 1.21 -11.44 15.20
N PHE A 232 1.72 -12.01 16.29
CA PHE A 232 2.88 -11.43 17.00
C PHE A 232 4.20 -11.95 16.42
N PRO A 233 5.32 -11.20 16.53
CA PRO A 233 6.59 -11.53 15.86
C PRO A 233 7.12 -12.95 16.11
N ASP A 234 6.82 -13.54 17.28
CA ASP A 234 7.28 -14.88 17.67
C ASP A 234 6.26 -16.01 17.42
N ASP A 235 5.07 -15.67 16.91
CA ASP A 235 4.02 -16.64 16.63
C ASP A 235 4.30 -17.38 15.31
N ASP A 236 4.16 -18.70 15.36
CA ASP A 236 4.20 -19.60 14.20
C ASP A 236 2.77 -19.79 13.69
N LEU A 237 2.38 -18.95 12.73
CA LEU A 237 1.03 -18.91 12.18
C LEU A 237 1.10 -18.81 10.66
N ASP A 238 0.38 -19.72 10.00
CA ASP A 238 0.04 -19.61 8.59
C ASP A 238 -1.47 -19.47 8.45
N ILE A 239 -1.92 -18.61 7.54
CA ILE A 239 -3.33 -18.41 7.20
C ILE A 239 -3.55 -18.78 5.75
N TYR A 240 -4.69 -19.41 5.47
CA TYR A 240 -5.07 -19.92 4.16
C TYR A 240 -6.48 -19.44 3.80
N VAL A 241 -6.73 -19.22 2.52
CA VAL A 241 -8.08 -19.02 1.96
C VAL A 241 -8.27 -20.06 0.88
N LYS A 242 -9.30 -20.92 1.01
CA LYS A 242 -9.55 -22.04 0.08
C LYS A 242 -8.28 -22.87 -0.19
N ASP A 243 -7.60 -23.24 0.90
CA ASP A 243 -6.33 -23.99 0.92
C ASP A 243 -5.11 -23.28 0.28
N GLN A 244 -5.26 -22.05 -0.20
CA GLN A 244 -4.14 -21.24 -0.67
C GLN A 244 -3.53 -20.46 0.48
N LYS A 245 -2.24 -20.70 0.74
CA LYS A 245 -1.49 -19.97 1.76
C LYS A 245 -1.41 -18.49 1.42
N LEU A 246 -1.85 -17.64 2.34
CA LEU A 246 -1.72 -16.20 2.22
C LEU A 246 -0.27 -15.78 2.48
N GLN A 247 0.19 -14.80 1.70
CA GLN A 247 1.47 -14.13 1.96
C GLN A 247 1.28 -13.10 3.06
N ALA A 248 2.20 -13.08 4.02
CA ALA A 248 2.22 -12.04 5.03
C ALA A 248 2.68 -10.70 4.42
N GLN A 249 2.03 -9.62 4.83
CA GLN A 249 2.26 -8.26 4.38
C GLN A 249 2.99 -7.43 5.46
N GLY A 250 3.64 -6.33 5.02
CA GLY A 250 4.39 -5.43 5.89
C GLY A 250 5.60 -6.13 6.52
N SER A 251 5.76 -5.99 7.83
CA SER A 251 6.81 -6.65 8.64
C SER A 251 6.69 -8.18 8.75
N GLY A 252 5.87 -8.81 7.90
CA GLY A 252 5.61 -10.24 7.93
C GLY A 252 4.64 -10.69 9.03
N THR A 253 3.92 -9.75 9.65
CA THR A 253 3.00 -10.04 10.77
C THR A 253 1.53 -9.95 10.41
N SER A 254 1.17 -9.48 9.22
CA SER A 254 -0.24 -9.22 8.86
C SER A 254 -0.67 -10.05 7.65
N TYR A 255 -1.84 -10.67 7.70
CA TYR A 255 -2.45 -11.40 6.58
C TYR A 255 -3.71 -10.68 6.15
N LEU A 256 -3.85 -10.43 4.85
CA LEU A 256 -5.02 -9.76 4.30
C LEU A 256 -6.05 -10.79 3.83
N ILE A 257 -7.25 -10.74 4.41
CA ILE A 257 -8.42 -11.50 3.98
C ILE A 257 -9.32 -10.55 3.17
N PRO A 258 -9.56 -10.82 1.88
CA PRO A 258 -10.41 -9.97 1.06
C PRO A 258 -11.87 -9.94 1.51
N ALA A 259 -12.53 -8.80 1.32
CA ALA A 259 -13.97 -8.65 1.51
C ALA A 259 -14.77 -9.71 0.73
N GLY A 260 -15.86 -10.19 1.30
CA GLY A 260 -16.75 -11.19 0.72
C GLY A 260 -16.28 -12.64 0.86
N THR A 261 -15.05 -12.87 1.34
CA THR A 261 -14.54 -14.21 1.65
C THR A 261 -15.44 -14.87 2.70
N SER A 262 -15.80 -16.14 2.49
CA SER A 262 -16.54 -16.92 3.48
C SER A 262 -15.65 -17.23 4.68
N GLY A 263 -16.15 -17.07 5.90
CA GLY A 263 -15.41 -17.46 7.11
C GLY A 263 -15.00 -18.93 7.12
N ASP A 264 -15.88 -19.79 6.59
CA ASP A 264 -15.65 -21.23 6.48
C ASP A 264 -14.55 -21.58 5.47
N ASP A 265 -14.16 -20.65 4.58
CA ASP A 265 -13.07 -20.82 3.63
C ASP A 265 -11.72 -20.33 4.17
N VAL A 266 -11.69 -19.75 5.38
CA VAL A 266 -10.46 -19.22 5.99
C VAL A 266 -9.95 -20.17 7.05
N TYR A 267 -8.73 -20.65 6.86
CA TYR A 267 -8.09 -21.60 7.75
C TYR A 267 -6.79 -21.06 8.33
N TYR A 268 -6.39 -21.57 9.47
CA TYR A 268 -5.06 -21.39 10.01
C TYR A 268 -4.39 -22.72 10.33
N LYS A 269 -3.06 -22.66 10.34
CA LYS A 269 -2.19 -23.71 10.87
C LYS A 269 -1.19 -23.07 11.83
N SER A 270 -1.07 -23.63 13.03
CA SER A 270 -0.14 -23.10 14.04
C SER A 270 0.36 -24.22 14.94
N PRO A 271 1.57 -24.75 14.74
CA PRO A 271 2.10 -25.87 15.52
C PRO A 271 2.19 -25.62 17.03
N LYS A 272 2.39 -24.36 17.45
CA LYS A 272 2.55 -23.96 18.86
C LYS A 272 1.33 -23.22 19.43
N GLY A 273 0.32 -22.95 18.60
CA GLY A 273 -0.67 -21.92 18.88
C GLY A 273 -0.12 -20.52 18.61
N ALA A 274 -1.02 -19.55 18.55
CA ALA A 274 -0.68 -18.16 18.23
C ALA A 274 -1.64 -17.20 18.93
N GLN A 275 -1.28 -15.93 19.02
CA GLN A 275 -2.20 -14.85 19.36
C GLN A 275 -2.46 -14.02 18.11
N VAL A 276 -3.71 -13.65 17.89
CA VAL A 276 -4.08 -12.80 16.76
C VAL A 276 -4.95 -11.63 17.18
N GLN A 277 -4.97 -10.60 16.34
CA GLN A 277 -5.91 -9.49 16.42
C GLN A 277 -6.43 -9.21 15.02
N PHE A 278 -7.69 -8.82 14.93
CA PHE A 278 -8.33 -8.50 13.67
C PHE A 278 -8.51 -7.00 13.56
N TYR A 279 -8.21 -6.48 12.37
CA TYR A 279 -8.33 -5.07 12.04
C TYR A 279 -9.00 -4.92 10.69
N GLY A 280 -9.66 -3.80 10.46
CA GLY A 280 -9.98 -3.39 9.11
C GLY A 280 -8.73 -3.00 8.33
N ALA A 281 -8.63 -3.41 7.07
CA ALA A 281 -7.66 -2.82 6.16
C ALA A 281 -8.07 -1.38 5.83
N CYS A 282 -7.10 -0.51 5.60
CA CYS A 282 -7.40 0.88 5.27
C CYS A 282 -7.88 1.05 3.84
N SER A 283 -8.90 1.89 3.66
CA SER A 283 -9.43 2.29 2.36
C SER A 283 -10.12 3.66 2.46
N LYS A 284 -10.78 4.10 1.39
CA LYS A 284 -11.62 5.30 1.39
C LYS A 284 -12.78 5.17 2.38
N ASP A 285 -13.39 3.99 2.44
CA ASP A 285 -14.54 3.70 3.31
C ASP A 285 -14.10 3.29 4.73
N THR A 286 -12.82 2.97 4.89
CA THR A 286 -12.19 2.52 6.15
C THR A 286 -10.91 3.31 6.43
N PRO A 287 -10.99 4.64 6.65
CA PRO A 287 -9.82 5.50 6.80
C PRO A 287 -8.97 5.08 8.01
N CYS A 288 -7.65 4.99 7.81
CA CYS A 288 -6.73 4.59 8.88
C CYS A 288 -6.82 5.47 10.13
N ILE A 289 -6.74 4.84 11.29
CA ILE A 289 -6.74 5.53 12.59
C ILE A 289 -5.43 5.28 13.34
N GLY A 290 -5.14 6.15 14.30
CA GLY A 290 -4.00 5.99 15.21
C GLY A 290 -4.15 4.78 16.15
N ASN A 291 -3.05 4.44 16.82
CA ASN A 291 -3.01 3.31 17.75
C ASN A 291 -3.68 3.57 19.11
N GLU A 292 -4.17 4.79 19.35
CA GLU A 292 -4.89 5.16 20.56
C GLU A 292 -6.15 4.27 20.73
N LEU A 293 -6.48 3.94 21.98
CA LEU A 293 -7.73 3.24 22.29
C LEU A 293 -8.79 4.28 22.63
N VAL A 294 -9.71 4.51 21.69
CA VAL A 294 -10.87 5.38 21.89
C VAL A 294 -12.09 4.52 22.22
N ALA A 295 -12.83 4.91 23.26
CA ALA A 295 -14.05 4.23 23.67
C ALA A 295 -15.22 4.59 22.73
N TRP A 296 -16.11 3.61 22.51
CA TRP A 296 -17.39 3.87 21.87
C TRP A 296 -18.29 4.70 22.77
N GLN A 297 -18.99 5.66 22.18
CA GLN A 297 -19.97 6.51 22.83
C GLN A 297 -21.35 6.23 22.23
N GLN A 298 -22.35 6.12 23.07
CA GLN A 298 -23.73 5.98 22.61
C GLN A 298 -24.27 7.35 22.18
N GLY A 299 -24.85 7.40 20.98
CA GLY A 299 -25.59 8.57 20.50
C GLY A 299 -26.89 8.78 21.28
N LYS A 300 -27.52 9.96 21.09
CA LYS A 300 -28.88 10.16 21.57
C LYS A 300 -29.85 9.28 20.78
N LEU A 301 -30.98 8.95 21.38
CA LEU A 301 -32.07 8.27 20.67
C LEU A 301 -32.60 9.18 19.57
N LEU A 302 -32.70 8.66 18.34
CA LEU A 302 -33.31 9.36 17.22
C LEU A 302 -34.73 8.82 16.98
N THR A 303 -35.61 9.71 16.55
CA THR A 303 -37.00 9.37 16.16
C THR A 303 -37.34 10.06 14.85
N THR A 304 -38.46 9.69 14.23
CA THR A 304 -38.95 10.37 13.04
C THR A 304 -39.30 11.84 13.27
N ALA A 305 -39.64 12.21 14.51
CA ALA A 305 -39.93 13.59 14.91
C ALA A 305 -38.67 14.39 15.32
N ASP A 306 -37.58 13.71 15.65
CA ASP A 306 -36.27 14.28 16.00
C ASP A 306 -35.17 13.42 15.37
N PRO A 307 -34.95 13.55 14.04
CA PRO A 307 -34.09 12.65 13.26
C PRO A 307 -32.61 13.04 13.31
N ASP A 308 -32.25 14.12 13.99
CA ASP A 308 -30.91 14.71 13.93
C ASP A 308 -30.23 14.67 15.29
N MET A 309 -28.96 14.26 15.33
CA MET A 309 -28.05 14.50 16.45
C MET A 309 -26.92 15.42 16.01
N GLU A 310 -26.71 16.51 16.74
CA GLU A 310 -25.54 17.37 16.56
C GLU A 310 -24.45 17.02 17.59
N LEU A 311 -23.21 16.93 17.12
CA LEU A 311 -22.02 16.69 17.91
C LEU A 311 -21.08 17.88 17.78
N ASP A 312 -20.59 18.37 18.92
CA ASP A 312 -19.60 19.43 18.96
C ASP A 312 -18.21 18.89 18.57
N PHE A 313 -17.66 19.41 17.49
CA PHE A 313 -16.33 19.11 16.98
C PHE A 313 -15.36 20.30 17.14
N SER A 314 -15.80 21.41 17.73
CA SER A 314 -15.03 22.64 17.85
C SER A 314 -13.72 22.50 18.64
N GLY A 315 -13.63 21.45 19.48
CA GLY A 315 -12.45 21.11 20.27
C GLY A 315 -11.36 20.32 19.52
N TYR A 316 -11.60 19.86 18.29
CA TYR A 316 -10.61 19.13 17.50
C TYR A 316 -9.81 20.09 16.61
N ASP A 317 -8.52 20.27 16.94
CA ASP A 317 -7.58 21.10 16.19
C ASP A 317 -6.75 20.31 15.16
N TYR A 318 -7.19 19.10 14.83
CA TYR A 318 -6.63 18.19 13.84
C TYR A 318 -7.74 17.46 13.08
N ASP A 319 -7.41 16.90 11.92
CA ASP A 319 -8.33 16.02 11.18
C ASP A 319 -8.60 14.74 11.99
N VAL A 320 -9.87 14.30 12.02
CA VAL A 320 -10.30 13.11 12.76
C VAL A 320 -11.02 12.12 11.86
N VAL A 321 -11.14 10.89 12.34
CA VAL A 321 -12.02 9.87 11.77
C VAL A 321 -13.22 9.73 12.70
N PHE A 322 -14.40 10.04 12.19
CA PHE A 322 -15.67 9.79 12.85
C PHE A 322 -16.25 8.48 12.32
N THR A 323 -16.35 7.46 13.18
CA THR A 323 -17.02 6.20 12.84
C THR A 323 -18.32 6.10 13.62
N LEU A 324 -19.41 5.71 12.95
CA LEU A 324 -20.68 5.35 13.60
C LEU A 324 -21.26 4.06 13.03
N THR A 325 -22.09 3.41 13.83
CA THR A 325 -22.78 2.16 13.46
C THR A 325 -24.00 1.92 14.35
N ASP A 326 -24.93 1.12 13.85
CA ASP A 326 -26.04 0.58 14.64
C ASP A 326 -25.51 -0.20 15.86
N THR A 327 -26.16 -0.03 17.02
CA THR A 327 -25.70 -0.66 18.28
C THR A 327 -26.72 -1.57 18.95
N LEU A 328 -27.90 -1.82 18.37
CA LEU A 328 -28.88 -2.75 18.97
C LEU A 328 -29.39 -3.76 17.94
N VAL A 329 -30.02 -3.22 16.91
CA VAL A 329 -30.54 -3.98 15.78
C VAL A 329 -30.21 -3.17 14.54
N THR A 330 -29.82 -3.83 13.47
CA THR A 330 -29.50 -3.16 12.21
C THR A 330 -30.81 -2.83 11.51
N THR A 331 -31.33 -1.61 11.69
CA THR A 331 -32.65 -1.19 11.20
C THR A 331 -32.67 0.15 10.48
N GLU A 332 -31.53 0.83 10.42
CA GLU A 332 -31.46 2.23 10.03
C GLU A 332 -30.22 2.55 9.20
N GLN A 333 -30.26 3.71 8.54
CA GLN A 333 -29.15 4.28 7.79
C GLN A 333 -29.04 5.76 8.16
N TYR A 334 -27.80 6.23 8.29
CA TYR A 334 -27.51 7.61 8.67
C TYR A 334 -26.73 8.34 7.58
N VAL A 335 -27.08 9.60 7.38
CA VAL A 335 -26.29 10.56 6.62
C VAL A 335 -25.52 11.44 7.60
N VAL A 336 -24.22 11.62 7.36
CA VAL A 336 -23.34 12.44 8.19
C VAL A 336 -23.02 13.73 7.46
N ARG A 337 -23.13 14.86 8.15
CA ARG A 337 -22.80 16.20 7.64
C ARG A 337 -21.80 16.88 8.55
N ALA A 338 -20.75 17.49 8.00
CA ALA A 338 -19.82 18.36 8.71
C ALA A 338 -20.11 19.81 8.34
N ASP A 339 -20.45 20.65 9.34
CA ASP A 339 -20.89 22.04 9.15
C ASP A 339 -21.98 22.20 8.06
N GLY A 340 -22.95 21.27 8.06
CA GLY A 340 -24.05 21.25 7.10
C GLY A 340 -23.73 20.64 5.73
N LYS A 341 -22.46 20.33 5.43
CA LYS A 341 -22.06 19.65 4.18
C LYS A 341 -21.99 18.14 4.39
N GLU A 342 -22.66 17.38 3.52
CA GLU A 342 -22.59 15.92 3.54
C GLU A 342 -21.15 15.41 3.36
N VAL A 343 -20.75 14.51 4.27
CA VAL A 343 -19.45 13.81 4.21
C VAL A 343 -19.63 12.34 3.80
N GLY A 344 -20.82 11.77 4.01
CA GLY A 344 -21.18 10.45 3.51
C GLY A 344 -22.34 9.82 4.26
N THR A 345 -22.63 8.57 3.92
CA THR A 345 -23.77 7.80 4.41
C THR A 345 -23.29 6.44 4.92
N THR A 346 -23.90 5.92 5.99
CA THR A 346 -23.62 4.56 6.44
C THR A 346 -24.03 3.54 5.38
N HIS A 347 -23.35 2.41 5.35
CA HIS A 347 -23.52 1.38 4.33
C HIS A 347 -23.37 0.00 4.96
N GLY A 348 -23.88 -1.02 4.25
CA GLY A 348 -23.64 -2.42 4.58
C GLY A 348 -22.25 -2.89 4.13
N ARG A 349 -22.12 -4.19 3.88
CA ARG A 349 -20.87 -4.83 3.46
C ARG A 349 -20.27 -4.20 2.20
N LEU A 350 -18.97 -3.90 2.22
CA LEU A 350 -18.23 -3.39 1.06
C LEU A 350 -18.15 -4.39 -0.09
N SER A 351 -18.25 -5.70 0.20
CA SER A 351 -18.32 -6.75 -0.83
C SER A 351 -19.53 -6.64 -1.75
N LEU A 352 -20.51 -5.80 -1.43
CA LEU A 352 -21.68 -5.51 -2.28
C LEU A 352 -21.38 -4.48 -3.38
N GLY A 353 -20.18 -3.86 -3.38
CA GLY A 353 -19.85 -2.80 -4.34
C GLY A 353 -20.76 -1.58 -4.17
N GLU A 354 -21.30 -1.07 -5.27
CA GLU A 354 -22.21 0.09 -5.24
C GLU A 354 -23.53 -0.19 -4.52
N ASP A 355 -23.95 -1.45 -4.45
CA ASP A 355 -25.20 -1.85 -3.80
C ASP A 355 -25.11 -1.79 -2.26
N LYS A 356 -23.93 -1.48 -1.70
CA LYS A 356 -23.72 -1.36 -0.24
C LYS A 356 -24.63 -0.32 0.44
N TYR A 357 -25.08 0.70 -0.30
CA TYR A 357 -25.97 1.74 0.22
C TYR A 357 -27.45 1.37 0.15
N ASN A 358 -27.80 0.29 -0.55
CA ASN A 358 -29.18 -0.10 -0.73
C ASN A 358 -29.76 -0.64 0.59
N THR A 359 -30.74 0.10 1.11
CA THR A 359 -31.38 -0.18 2.41
C THR A 359 -32.12 -1.51 2.46
N LYS A 360 -32.33 -2.18 1.32
CA LYS A 360 -32.82 -3.56 1.28
C LYS A 360 -31.86 -4.57 1.92
N HIS A 361 -30.57 -4.24 2.03
CA HIS A 361 -29.56 -5.07 2.69
C HIS A 361 -29.48 -4.89 4.19
N ILE A 362 -30.24 -3.94 4.75
CA ILE A 362 -30.39 -3.82 6.20
C ILE A 362 -30.98 -5.13 6.71
N ALA A 363 -30.21 -5.87 7.50
CA ALA A 363 -30.66 -7.12 8.08
C ALA A 363 -31.66 -6.80 9.20
N LYS A 364 -32.93 -6.53 8.87
CA LYS A 364 -33.98 -5.91 9.73
C LYS A 364 -34.23 -6.53 11.12
N THR A 365 -33.57 -7.63 11.47
CA THR A 365 -33.63 -8.33 12.78
C THR A 365 -32.26 -8.79 13.31
N THR A 366 -31.19 -8.26 12.70
CA THR A 366 -29.78 -8.19 13.10
C THR A 366 -29.47 -7.92 14.57
N ASN A 367 -29.73 -8.81 15.54
CA ASN A 367 -29.35 -8.49 16.92
C ASN A 367 -27.82 -8.48 17.07
N VAL A 368 -27.27 -7.28 17.12
CA VAL A 368 -25.83 -7.04 17.32
C VAL A 368 -25.51 -6.85 18.81
N GLY A 369 -26.53 -6.68 19.67
CA GLY A 369 -26.41 -6.46 21.11
C GLY A 369 -25.98 -5.02 21.45
N GLY A 370 -26.22 -4.55 22.66
CA GLY A 370 -25.98 -3.15 23.07
C GLY A 370 -24.54 -2.81 23.47
N GLY A 371 -24.20 -1.51 23.39
CA GLY A 371 -22.94 -0.95 23.87
C GLY A 371 -21.76 -1.25 22.93
N ALA A 372 -20.53 -0.91 23.34
CA ALA A 372 -19.31 -1.12 22.53
C ALA A 372 -19.18 -2.50 21.85
N PRO A 373 -19.54 -3.65 22.49
CA PRO A 373 -19.56 -4.95 21.81
C PRO A 373 -20.57 -5.01 20.66
N GLY A 374 -21.67 -4.28 20.76
CA GLY A 374 -22.69 -4.05 19.75
C GLY A 374 -22.16 -3.38 18.51
N ALA A 375 -21.50 -2.23 18.64
CA ALA A 375 -20.88 -1.54 17.51
C ALA A 375 -19.90 -2.44 16.75
N LEU A 376 -19.03 -3.14 17.48
CA LEU A 376 -18.03 -4.03 16.87
C LEU A 376 -18.67 -5.25 16.20
N LYS A 377 -19.73 -5.81 16.77
CA LYS A 377 -20.51 -6.88 16.13
C LYS A 377 -21.26 -6.37 14.90
N SER A 378 -21.79 -5.17 14.93
CA SER A 378 -22.45 -4.55 13.77
C SER A 378 -21.48 -4.40 12.61
N ILE A 379 -20.34 -3.76 12.86
CA ILE A 379 -19.27 -3.53 11.87
C ILE A 379 -18.71 -4.85 11.35
N ALA A 380 -18.36 -5.78 12.25
CA ALA A 380 -17.73 -7.03 11.85
C ALA A 380 -18.67 -7.97 11.09
N ASN A 381 -19.97 -7.73 11.07
CA ASN A 381 -20.96 -8.60 10.44
C ASN A 381 -21.81 -7.83 9.40
N ASP A 382 -23.13 -8.02 9.41
CA ASP A 382 -24.05 -7.49 8.39
C ASP A 382 -24.74 -6.18 8.81
N GLY A 383 -24.11 -5.41 9.71
CA GLY A 383 -24.64 -4.12 10.14
C GLY A 383 -24.34 -2.97 9.22
N PHE A 384 -25.07 -1.86 9.41
CA PHE A 384 -24.80 -0.62 8.71
C PHE A 384 -23.86 0.24 9.57
N TRP A 385 -22.83 0.75 8.91
CA TRP A 385 -21.80 1.56 9.55
C TRP A 385 -21.16 2.50 8.54
N GLY A 386 -20.44 3.49 9.02
CA GLY A 386 -19.68 4.40 8.18
C GLY A 386 -18.52 5.00 8.96
N SER A 387 -17.42 5.30 8.26
CA SER A 387 -16.22 5.87 8.84
C SER A 387 -15.71 7.01 7.97
N PHE A 388 -15.78 8.23 8.49
CA PHE A 388 -15.64 9.47 7.72
C PHE A 388 -14.47 10.29 8.22
N ARG A 389 -13.67 10.83 7.30
CA ARG A 389 -12.68 11.86 7.66
C ARG A 389 -13.39 13.20 7.87
N ILE A 390 -13.26 13.77 9.05
CA ILE A 390 -13.79 15.09 9.40
C ILE A 390 -12.60 16.07 9.43
N PRO A 391 -12.62 17.13 8.61
CA PRO A 391 -11.52 18.09 8.55
C PRO A 391 -11.33 18.87 9.84
N LYS A 392 -10.07 19.25 10.11
CA LYS A 392 -9.71 20.23 11.13
C LYS A 392 -10.52 21.50 10.96
N GLY A 393 -11.00 22.02 12.09
CA GLY A 393 -11.73 23.29 12.12
C GLY A 393 -13.24 23.14 11.94
N THR A 394 -13.74 21.93 11.64
CA THR A 394 -15.17 21.63 11.72
C THR A 394 -15.73 21.97 13.09
N LYS A 395 -16.90 22.61 13.13
CA LYS A 395 -17.55 23.03 14.38
C LYS A 395 -18.60 22.04 14.84
N ALA A 396 -19.39 21.53 13.90
CA ALA A 396 -20.44 20.59 14.20
C ALA A 396 -20.47 19.43 13.20
N VAL A 397 -20.73 18.23 13.71
CA VAL A 397 -21.11 17.09 12.89
C VAL A 397 -22.56 16.73 13.19
N THR A 398 -23.40 16.69 12.17
CA THR A 398 -24.80 16.26 12.25
C THR A 398 -24.92 14.83 11.75
N VAL A 399 -25.48 13.95 12.58
CA VAL A 399 -25.92 12.61 12.22
C VAL A 399 -27.43 12.66 11.98
N HIS A 400 -27.85 12.38 10.75
CA HIS A 400 -29.25 12.41 10.34
C HIS A 400 -29.76 11.01 10.04
N LEU A 401 -30.90 10.64 10.62
CA LEU A 401 -31.62 9.41 10.31
C LEU A 401 -32.28 9.52 8.93
N ASP A 402 -31.67 8.89 7.92
CA ASP A 402 -32.10 8.95 6.51
C ASP A 402 -33.08 7.84 6.15
N HIS A 403 -32.82 6.63 6.65
CA HIS A 403 -33.70 5.48 6.49
C HIS A 403 -33.90 4.74 7.81
N TYR A 404 -35.07 4.13 7.97
CA TYR A 404 -35.40 3.34 9.13
C TYR A 404 -36.46 2.27 8.84
N SER A 405 -36.44 1.19 9.62
CA SER A 405 -37.51 0.21 9.66
C SER A 405 -38.71 0.77 10.45
N PRO A 406 -39.93 0.73 9.89
CA PRO A 406 -41.12 1.32 10.53
C PRO A 406 -41.57 0.58 11.80
N ASP A 407 -41.04 -0.62 12.05
CA ASP A 407 -41.39 -1.45 13.21
C ASP A 407 -40.76 -0.96 14.53
N TYR A 408 -39.91 0.08 14.49
CA TYR A 408 -39.16 0.56 15.65
C TYR A 408 -39.52 2.03 15.98
N PRO A 409 -39.82 2.35 17.25
CA PRO A 409 -40.21 3.71 17.66
C PRO A 409 -39.03 4.66 17.85
N TYR A 410 -37.81 4.16 17.97
CA TYR A 410 -36.58 4.93 18.12
C TYR A 410 -35.37 4.13 17.61
N PHE A 411 -34.30 4.85 17.30
CA PHE A 411 -33.08 4.31 16.68
C PHE A 411 -31.85 4.71 17.48
N VAL A 412 -30.87 3.81 17.58
CA VAL A 412 -29.71 3.98 18.46
C VAL A 412 -28.46 3.58 17.71
N PHE A 413 -27.51 4.51 17.68
CA PHE A 413 -26.17 4.27 17.16
C PHE A 413 -25.12 4.48 18.24
N GLU A 414 -23.97 3.89 18.00
CA GLU A 414 -22.73 4.24 18.68
C GLU A 414 -21.77 4.89 17.70
N TYR A 415 -20.91 5.73 18.24
CA TYR A 415 -19.87 6.39 17.49
C TYR A 415 -18.57 6.46 18.26
N ARG A 416 -17.49 6.73 17.53
CA ARG A 416 -16.17 7.02 18.06
C ARG A 416 -15.47 8.05 17.19
N ILE A 417 -14.57 8.81 17.81
CA ILE A 417 -13.80 9.87 17.16
C ILE A 417 -12.32 9.56 17.36
N ASP A 418 -11.66 9.15 16.30
CA ASP A 418 -10.26 8.74 16.31
C ASP A 418 -9.36 9.79 15.66
N LYS A 419 -8.13 9.89 16.15
CA LYS A 419 -7.07 10.56 15.40
C LYS A 419 -6.74 9.77 14.15
N LEU A 420 -6.44 10.46 13.06
CA LEU A 420 -5.82 9.83 11.90
C LEU A 420 -4.51 9.14 12.29
N CYS A 421 -4.20 8.05 11.60
CA CYS A 421 -2.85 7.48 11.67
C CYS A 421 -1.85 8.55 11.23
N GLN A 422 -0.86 8.85 12.07
CA GLN A 422 0.16 9.83 11.71
C GLN A 422 1.13 9.23 10.70
N CYS A 423 1.24 10.01 9.64
CA CYS A 423 2.04 9.88 8.45
C CYS A 423 2.80 11.20 8.31
#